data_AF-A0A1J3H736-F1
#
_entry.id   AF-A0A1J3H736-F1
#
_cell.length_a   1.000
_cell.length_b   1.000
_cell.length_c   1.000
_cell.angle_alpha   90.00
_cell.angle_beta   90.00
_cell.angle_gamma   90.00
#
_symmetry.space_group_name_H-M   'P 1'
#
loop_
_entity.id
_entity.type
_entity.pdbx_description
1 polymer ?
#
loop_
_entity_poly.entity_id
_entity_poly.type
_entity_poly.pdbx_seq_one_letter_code
_entity_poly.pdbx_strand_id
1 'polypeptide(L)'
;VGVVISNPWISWFKAASVPAFASLLCTPLIMYKLYPPELKHTPEAPAAAAKKLERLGPITKNEWIMLGAMAFTVLLWVFGEAVGIASVVSAMIGLSTLLLLGVINWNDCLSDKAAWDSLTWFAVLIG
;
A
#
# COMPACT_ATOMS: atom_id res chain seq x y z
N VAL A 1 30.57 29.98 -5.80
CA VAL A 1 30.48 29.02 -4.68
C VAL A 1 29.35 28.05 -5.03
N GLY A 2 29.67 26.98 -5.77
CA GLY A 2 28.69 25.98 -6.20
C GLY A 2 28.97 24.68 -5.48
N VAL A 3 28.02 24.19 -4.69
CA VAL A 3 28.15 22.90 -4.01
C VAL A 3 28.03 21.82 -5.08
N VAL A 4 29.14 21.16 -5.40
CA VAL A 4 29.16 19.98 -6.26
C VAL A 4 28.54 18.84 -5.47
N ILE A 5 27.27 18.52 -5.74
CA ILE A 5 26.60 17.38 -5.14
C ILE A 5 26.97 16.13 -5.95
N SER A 6 27.92 15.33 -5.44
CA SER A 6 28.40 14.11 -6.12
C SER A 6 27.33 13.02 -6.32
N ASN A 7 26.19 13.10 -5.62
CA ASN A 7 25.03 12.23 -5.85
C ASN A 7 23.74 12.93 -5.34
N PRO A 8 22.91 13.48 -6.24
CA PRO A 8 21.67 14.19 -5.89
C PRO A 8 20.75 13.38 -4.97
N TRP A 9 20.72 12.04 -5.16
CA TRP A 9 19.91 11.13 -4.37
C TRP A 9 20.38 11.03 -2.92
N ILE A 10 21.68 10.84 -2.71
CA ILE A 10 22.28 10.76 -1.36
C ILE A 10 22.13 12.10 -0.62
N SER A 11 22.26 13.22 -1.33
CA SER A 11 22.09 14.55 -0.74
C SER A 11 20.65 14.81 -0.33
N TRP A 12 19.69 14.46 -1.19
CA TRP A 12 18.26 14.52 -0.85
C TRP A 12 17.94 13.61 0.33
N PHE A 13 18.42 12.37 0.33
CA PHE A 13 18.19 11.41 1.42
C PHE A 13 18.73 11.94 2.77
N LYS A 14 19.95 12.48 2.80
CA LYS A 14 20.53 13.05 4.03
C LYS A 14 19.74 14.26 4.52
N ALA A 15 19.33 15.15 3.61
CA ALA A 15 18.56 16.34 3.96
C ALA A 15 17.12 16.01 4.39
N ALA A 16 16.49 15.02 3.76
CA ALA A 16 15.11 14.61 4.02
C ALA A 16 14.98 13.65 5.21
N SER A 17 16.03 12.89 5.54
CA SER A 17 16.03 11.93 6.65
C SER A 17 15.74 12.61 7.99
N VAL A 18 16.41 13.71 8.30
CA VAL A 18 16.21 14.44 9.57
C VAL A 18 14.75 14.93 9.76
N PRO A 19 14.14 15.67 8.82
CA PRO A 19 12.74 16.06 8.93
C PRO A 19 11.76 14.87 8.84
N ALA A 20 12.09 13.80 8.10
CA ALA A 20 11.25 12.60 8.04
C ALA A 20 11.21 11.85 9.38
N PHE A 21 12.35 11.68 10.06
CA PHE A 21 12.36 11.08 11.40
C PHE A 21 11.68 11.97 12.43
N ALA A 22 11.90 13.29 12.35
CA ALA A 22 11.22 14.23 13.22
C ALA A 22 9.70 14.21 13.00
N SER A 23 9.22 14.19 11.76
CA SER A 23 7.79 14.10 11.46
C SER A 23 7.20 12.74 11.81
N LEU A 24 7.92 11.64 11.61
CA LEU A 24 7.50 10.30 12.00
C LEU A 24 7.25 10.18 13.51
N LEU A 25 8.05 10.87 14.34
CA LEU A 25 7.86 10.91 15.78
C LEU A 25 6.83 11.96 16.22
N CYS A 26 6.87 13.16 15.64
CA CYS A 26 5.97 14.25 16.00
C CYS A 26 4.52 13.97 15.59
N THR A 27 4.27 13.42 14.41
CA THR A 27 2.91 13.15 13.90
C THR A 27 2.08 12.28 14.84
N PRO A 28 2.54 11.09 15.29
CA PRO A 28 1.77 10.28 16.21
C PRO A 28 1.63 10.94 17.59
N LEU A 29 2.65 11.66 18.09
CA LEU A 29 2.58 12.35 19.38
C LEU A 29 1.58 13.51 19.37
N ILE A 30 1.55 14.29 18.28
CA ILE A 30 0.60 15.39 18.10
C ILE A 30 -0.80 14.83 17.92
N MET A 31 -1.00 13.82 17.06
CA MET A 31 -2.30 13.15 16.89
C MET A 31 -2.82 12.56 18.20
N TYR A 32 -1.96 11.89 18.98
CA TYR A 32 -2.35 11.32 20.27
C TYR A 32 -2.78 12.38 21.29
N LYS A 33 -2.20 13.58 21.23
CA LYS A 33 -2.55 14.69 22.12
C LYS A 33 -3.79 15.47 21.65
N LEU A 34 -3.96 15.66 20.33
CA LEU A 34 -5.04 16.45 19.74
C LEU A 34 -6.34 15.64 19.59
N TYR A 35 -6.22 14.38 19.17
CA TYR A 35 -7.30 13.41 19.00
C TYR A 35 -6.94 12.14 19.78
N PRO A 36 -6.98 12.18 21.12
CA PRO A 36 -6.72 10.98 21.91
C PRO A 36 -7.70 9.88 21.46
N PRO A 37 -7.19 8.70 21.06
CA PRO A 37 -8.06 7.61 20.60
C PRO A 37 -9.02 7.22 21.73
N GLU A 38 -10.30 7.05 21.39
CA GLU A 38 -11.37 6.69 22.33
C GLU A 38 -11.13 5.33 23.01
N LEU A 39 -10.40 4.43 22.33
CA LEU A 39 -10.03 3.09 22.83
C LEU A 39 -8.51 2.98 22.97
N LYS A 40 -7.99 3.23 24.17
CA LYS A 40 -6.53 3.16 24.47
C LYS A 40 -6.06 1.77 24.90
N HIS A 41 -6.97 0.92 25.34
CA HIS A 41 -6.69 -0.44 25.76
C HIS A 41 -7.76 -1.38 25.21
N THR A 42 -7.33 -2.28 24.35
CA THR A 42 -8.16 -3.37 23.82
C THR A 42 -7.52 -4.69 24.26
N PRO A 43 -7.59 -5.05 25.57
CA PRO A 43 -6.95 -6.27 26.09
C PRO A 43 -7.54 -7.54 25.44
N GLU A 44 -8.77 -7.44 24.93
CA GLU A 44 -9.46 -8.47 24.16
C GLU A 44 -9.02 -8.55 22.70
N ALA A 45 -8.32 -7.55 22.13
CA ALA A 45 -7.94 -7.55 20.71
C ALA A 45 -6.99 -8.69 20.32
N PRO A 46 -5.95 -9.04 21.11
CA PRO A 46 -5.11 -10.19 20.80
C PRO A 46 -5.89 -11.51 20.85
N ALA A 47 -6.75 -11.68 21.86
CA ALA A 47 -7.58 -12.88 22.02
C ALA A 47 -8.65 -12.99 20.92
N ALA A 48 -9.27 -11.87 20.55
CA ALA A 48 -10.24 -11.79 19.46
C ALA A 48 -9.58 -11.99 18.09
N ALA A 49 -8.36 -11.51 17.88
CA ALA A 49 -7.59 -11.75 16.66
C ALA A 49 -7.18 -13.23 16.55
N ALA A 50 -6.71 -13.85 17.63
CA ALA A 50 -6.40 -15.29 17.67
C ALA A 50 -7.64 -16.13 17.36
N LYS A 51 -8.79 -15.82 17.99
CA LYS A 51 -10.05 -16.51 17.73
C LYS A 51 -10.57 -16.29 16.30
N LYS A 52 -10.35 -15.11 15.70
CA LYS A 52 -10.66 -14.85 14.29
C LYS A 52 -9.72 -15.63 13.37
N LEU A 53 -8.44 -15.71 13.68
CA LEU A 53 -7.45 -16.48 12.92
C LEU A 53 -7.77 -17.99 12.94
N GLU A 54 -8.12 -18.53 14.11
CA GLU A 54 -8.60 -19.91 14.24
C GLU A 54 -9.86 -20.18 13.39
N ARG A 55 -10.77 -19.21 13.31
CA ARG A 55 -11.98 -19.30 12.49
C ARG A 55 -11.71 -19.20 10.98
N LEU A 56 -10.69 -18.43 10.58
CA LEU A 56 -10.30 -18.29 9.18
C LEU A 56 -9.67 -19.59 8.65
N GLY A 57 -9.00 -20.35 9.52
CA GLY A 57 -8.44 -21.66 9.18
C GLY A 57 -7.19 -21.57 8.29
N PRO A 58 -6.78 -22.69 7.65
CA PRO A 58 -5.58 -22.72 6.83
C PRO A 58 -5.75 -21.91 5.55
N ILE A 59 -4.65 -21.28 5.10
CA ILE A 59 -4.62 -20.49 3.87
C ILE A 59 -5.09 -21.33 2.68
N THR A 60 -6.09 -20.83 1.98
CA THR A 60 -6.67 -21.47 0.80
C THR A 60 -5.78 -21.29 -0.43
N LYS A 61 -5.96 -22.14 -1.45
CA LYS A 61 -5.18 -22.03 -2.69
C LYS A 61 -5.35 -20.66 -3.37
N ASN A 62 -6.55 -20.08 -3.30
CA ASN A 62 -6.83 -18.77 -3.90
C ASN A 62 -6.09 -17.64 -3.17
N GLU A 63 -5.98 -17.70 -1.84
CA GLU A 63 -5.20 -16.73 -1.06
C GLU A 63 -3.69 -16.82 -1.37
N TRP A 64 -3.16 -18.02 -1.60
CA TRP A 64 -1.79 -18.21 -2.07
C TRP A 64 -1.55 -17.60 -3.43
N ILE A 65 -2.50 -17.76 -4.36
CA ILE A 65 -2.42 -17.17 -5.70
C ILE A 65 -2.50 -15.63 -5.60
N MET A 66 -3.37 -15.10 -4.76
CA MET A 66 -3.47 -13.66 -4.50
C MET A 66 -2.16 -13.08 -3.97
N LEU A 67 -1.55 -13.74 -2.98
CA LEU A 67 -0.24 -13.35 -2.43
C LEU A 67 0.85 -13.38 -3.50
N GLY A 68 0.87 -14.43 -4.33
CA GLY A 68 1.81 -14.56 -5.44
C GLY A 68 1.67 -13.43 -6.47
N ALA A 69 0.43 -13.10 -6.86
CA ALA A 69 0.17 -12.00 -7.78
C ALA A 69 0.55 -10.64 -7.19
N MET A 70 0.27 -10.39 -5.91
CA MET A 70 0.68 -9.16 -5.23
C MET A 70 2.21 -9.05 -5.16
N ALA A 71 2.91 -10.14 -4.79
CA ALA A 71 4.37 -10.16 -4.77
C ALA A 71 4.95 -9.90 -6.17
N PHE A 72 4.36 -10.50 -7.21
CA PHE A 72 4.73 -10.25 -8.60
C PHE A 72 4.58 -8.79 -9.01
N THR A 73 3.46 -8.14 -8.67
CA THR A 73 3.25 -6.71 -8.95
C THR A 73 4.25 -5.83 -8.22
N VAL A 74 4.56 -6.13 -6.96
CA VAL A 74 5.56 -5.37 -6.18
C VAL A 74 6.95 -5.52 -6.79
N LEU A 75 7.34 -6.72 -7.22
CA LEU A 75 8.59 -6.93 -7.95
C LEU A 75 8.62 -6.07 -9.22
N LEU A 76 7.53 -6.07 -10.00
CA LEU A 76 7.41 -5.22 -11.18
C LEU A 76 7.45 -3.73 -10.88
N TRP A 77 7.07 -3.28 -9.67
CA TRP A 77 7.26 -1.88 -9.27
C TRP A 77 8.71 -1.56 -8.93
N VAL A 78 9.38 -2.44 -8.18
CA VAL A 78 10.79 -2.24 -7.81
C VAL A 78 11.70 -2.31 -9.04
N PHE A 79 11.44 -3.24 -9.95
CA PHE A 79 12.20 -3.40 -11.20
C PHE A 79 11.63 -2.58 -12.36
N GLY A 80 10.47 -1.93 -12.19
CA GLY A 80 9.76 -1.22 -13.26
C GLY A 80 10.60 -0.10 -13.87
N GLU A 81 11.31 0.67 -13.04
CA GLU A 81 12.23 1.71 -13.51
C GLU A 81 13.40 1.13 -14.32
N ALA A 82 13.90 -0.05 -13.96
CA ALA A 82 14.99 -0.71 -14.67
C ALA A 82 14.55 -1.33 -16.01
N VAL A 83 13.27 -1.74 -16.12
CA VAL A 83 12.70 -2.39 -17.31
C VAL A 83 11.95 -1.38 -18.21
N GLY A 84 11.77 -0.13 -17.76
CA GLY A 84 11.04 0.90 -18.49
C GLY A 84 9.52 0.73 -18.45
N ILE A 85 8.99 0.00 -17.47
CA ILE A 85 7.55 -0.24 -17.29
C ILE A 85 7.01 0.79 -16.29
N ALA A 86 5.98 1.55 -16.71
CA ALA A 86 5.31 2.48 -15.82
C ALA A 86 4.56 1.74 -14.70
N SER A 87 4.55 2.32 -13.50
CA SER A 87 3.88 1.75 -12.31
C SER A 87 2.41 1.37 -12.56
N VAL A 88 1.69 2.16 -13.36
CA VAL A 88 0.31 1.90 -13.76
C VAL A 88 0.18 0.61 -14.58
N VAL A 89 1.11 0.37 -15.51
CA VAL A 89 1.11 -0.84 -16.34
C VAL A 89 1.35 -2.08 -15.47
N SER A 90 2.27 -2.01 -14.51
CA SER A 90 2.50 -3.08 -13.54
C SER A 90 1.25 -3.42 -12.72
N ALA A 91 0.49 -2.41 -12.30
CA ALA A 91 -0.79 -2.60 -11.61
C ALA A 91 -1.85 -3.23 -12.53
N MET A 92 -1.95 -2.79 -13.79
CA MET A 92 -2.87 -3.37 -14.78
C MET A 92 -2.55 -4.83 -15.10
N ILE A 93 -1.26 -5.17 -15.19
CA ILE A 93 -0.81 -6.56 -15.37
C ILE A 93 -1.20 -7.39 -14.14
N GLY A 94 -0.95 -6.91 -12.93
CA GLY A 94 -1.34 -7.59 -11.68
C GLY A 94 -2.83 -7.89 -11.62
N LEU A 95 -3.67 -6.90 -11.91
CA LEU A 95 -5.13 -7.06 -11.98
C LEU A 95 -5.53 -8.10 -13.04
N SER A 96 -4.93 -8.01 -14.23
CA SER A 96 -5.21 -8.94 -15.34
C SER A 96 -4.84 -10.38 -14.95
N THR A 97 -3.71 -10.57 -14.27
CA THR A 97 -3.28 -11.89 -13.76
C THR A 97 -4.26 -12.43 -12.73
N LEU A 98 -4.75 -11.60 -11.80
CA LEU A 98 -5.74 -12.02 -10.80
C LEU A 98 -7.08 -12.43 -11.42
N LEU A 99 -7.52 -11.72 -12.46
CA LEU A 99 -8.74 -12.05 -13.22
C LEU A 99 -8.56 -13.37 -14.00
N LEU A 100 -7.42 -13.55 -14.68
CA LEU A 100 -7.13 -14.78 -15.45
C LEU A 100 -7.03 -16.02 -14.55
N LEU A 101 -6.48 -15.86 -13.34
CA LEU A 101 -6.37 -16.94 -12.37
C LEU A 101 -7.68 -17.21 -11.61
N GLY A 102 -8.76 -16.46 -11.90
CA GLY A 102 -10.08 -16.64 -11.31
C GLY A 102 -10.14 -16.35 -9.81
N VAL A 103 -9.13 -15.63 -9.28
CA VAL A 103 -9.10 -15.20 -7.87
C VAL A 103 -10.08 -14.06 -7.63
N ILE A 104 -10.22 -13.17 -8.62
CA ILE A 104 -11.16 -12.07 -8.61
C ILE A 104 -12.10 -12.25 -9.80
N ASN A 105 -13.41 -12.04 -9.61
CA ASN A 105 -14.35 -12.00 -10.72
C ASN A 105 -14.49 -10.57 -11.25
N TRP A 106 -14.75 -10.45 -12.55
CA TRP A 106 -15.02 -9.16 -13.18
C TRP A 106 -16.20 -8.41 -12.53
N ASN A 107 -17.23 -9.14 -12.09
CA ASN A 107 -18.38 -8.55 -11.39
C ASN A 107 -17.99 -7.96 -10.03
N ASP A 108 -16.99 -8.53 -9.34
CA ASP A 108 -16.48 -8.01 -8.08
C ASP A 108 -15.76 -6.68 -8.31
N CYS A 109 -14.97 -6.57 -9.38
CA CYS A 109 -14.33 -5.30 -9.78
C CYS A 109 -15.36 -4.22 -10.18
N LEU A 110 -16.42 -4.59 -10.91
CA LEU A 110 -17.46 -3.64 -11.32
C LEU A 110 -18.31 -3.15 -10.15
N SER A 111 -18.52 -4.00 -9.14
CA SER A 111 -19.33 -3.66 -7.97
C SER A 111 -18.56 -2.88 -6.89
N ASP A 112 -17.24 -2.74 -7.02
CA ASP A 112 -16.40 -1.96 -6.11
C ASP A 112 -16.58 -0.45 -6.31
N LYS A 113 -17.65 0.09 -5.72
CA LYS A 113 -17.99 1.52 -5.79
C LYS A 113 -16.90 2.43 -5.25
N ALA A 114 -16.09 1.98 -4.29
CA ALA A 114 -15.05 2.82 -3.69
C ALA A 114 -13.91 3.09 -4.68
N ALA A 115 -13.55 2.07 -5.48
CA ALA A 115 -12.57 2.24 -6.56
C ALA A 115 -13.07 3.22 -7.64
N TRP A 116 -14.34 3.10 -8.06
CA TRP A 116 -14.95 3.99 -9.06
C TRP A 116 -15.12 5.43 -8.56
N ASP A 117 -15.48 5.62 -7.29
CA ASP A 117 -15.58 6.93 -6.66
C ASP A 117 -14.21 7.62 -6.63
N SER A 118 -13.18 6.92 -6.16
CA SER A 118 -11.80 7.44 -6.14
C SER A 118 -11.30 7.80 -7.54
N LEU A 119 -11.56 6.96 -8.54
CA LEU A 119 -11.19 7.22 -9.94
C LEU A 119 -11.87 8.48 -10.48
N THR A 120 -13.17 8.63 -10.20
CA THR A 120 -13.96 9.78 -10.67
C THR A 120 -13.50 11.08 -10.01
N TRP A 121 -13.28 11.06 -8.70
CA TRP A 121 -12.76 12.21 -7.98
C TRP A 121 -11.37 12.60 -8.45
N PHE A 122 -10.46 11.63 -8.63
CA PHE A 122 -9.13 11.92 -9.17
C PHE A 122 -9.18 12.46 -10.60
N ALA A 123 -10.05 11.92 -11.45
CA ALA A 123 -10.22 12.42 -12.81
C ALA A 123 -10.74 13.86 -12.86
N VAL A 124 -11.61 14.27 -11.92
CA VAL A 124 -12.13 15.65 -11.87
C VAL A 124 -11.17 16.63 -11.19
N LEU A 125 -10.42 16.18 -10.17
CA LEU A 125 -9.54 17.06 -9.39
C LEU A 125 -8.14 17.24 -9.97
N ILE A 126 -7.61 16.20 -10.64
CA ILE A 126 -6.25 16.18 -11.19
C ILE A 126 -6.28 16.36 -12.72
N GLY A 127 -7.38 15.98 -13.37
CA GLY A 127 -7.59 16.07 -14.82
C GLY A 127 -7.84 17.47 -15.34
#